data_AF-A0A497AV93-F1
#
_entry.id   AF-A0A497AV93-F1
#
_cell.length_a   1.000
_cell.length_b   1.000
_cell.length_c   1.000
_cell.angle_alpha   90.00
_cell.angle_beta   90.00
_cell.angle_gamma   90.00
#
_symmetry.space_group_name_H-M   'P 1'
#
loop_
_entity.id
_entity.type
_entity.pdbx_description
1 polymer ?
#
loop_
_entity_poly.entity_id
_entity_poly.type
_entity_poly.pdbx_seq_one_letter_code
_entity_poly.pdbx_strand_id
1 'polypeptide(L)'
;MLGLNERDTGQFGDTPREMDFVTGCALLVKRDVLQRVGLLDDRFFTYYEETEWCVRARRAGFKIVHVPTAKMWHKIPLDARESSPLVHYYMTRNRLLFLRVSRAGLRPWFHTLVGEYLHTLLSWTLLPKWRLKRPLRGVMVRAIVDAGRGQWGKLPAPQESRS
;
A
#
# COMPACT_ATOMS: atom_id res chain seq x y z
N MET A 1 -9.00 2.68 7.12
CA MET A 1 -9.19 3.93 6.36
C MET A 1 -10.53 4.49 6.79
N LEU A 2 -10.57 5.76 7.21
CA LEU A 2 -11.81 6.41 7.64
C LEU A 2 -12.75 6.54 6.42
N GLY A 3 -14.03 6.15 6.57
CA GLY A 3 -15.06 6.32 5.52
C GLY A 3 -14.89 5.47 4.27
N LEU A 4 -14.15 4.35 4.33
CA LEU A 4 -14.01 3.45 3.18
C LEU A 4 -15.36 2.83 2.81
N ASN A 5 -15.78 2.97 1.55
CA ASN A 5 -17.09 2.52 1.04
C ASN A 5 -18.29 3.20 1.72
N GLU A 6 -18.08 4.34 2.37
CA GLU A 6 -19.13 5.13 3.00
C GLU A 6 -19.25 6.49 2.29
N ARG A 7 -20.48 6.92 2.03
CA ARG A 7 -20.71 8.28 1.54
C ARG A 7 -20.54 9.24 2.71
N ASP A 8 -19.77 10.32 2.50
CA ASP A 8 -19.71 11.44 3.44
C ASP A 8 -21.05 12.21 3.41
N THR A 9 -21.82 12.08 4.49
CA THR A 9 -23.06 12.82 4.76
C THR A 9 -22.88 13.80 5.92
N GLY A 10 -21.63 14.14 6.27
CA GLY A 10 -21.29 15.01 7.40
C GLY A 10 -20.88 14.26 8.68
N GLN A 11 -20.82 12.93 8.66
CA GLN A 11 -20.48 12.11 9.85
C GLN A 11 -19.06 12.32 10.38
N PHE A 12 -18.17 12.91 9.56
CA PHE A 12 -16.78 13.18 9.94
C PHE A 12 -16.57 14.55 10.59
N GLY A 13 -17.62 15.37 10.70
CA GLY A 13 -17.56 16.72 11.24
C GLY A 13 -16.65 17.66 10.43
N ASP A 14 -16.19 18.73 11.06
CA ASP A 14 -15.34 19.77 10.47
C ASP A 14 -13.96 19.90 11.14
N THR A 15 -13.80 19.30 12.32
CA THR A 15 -12.61 19.47 13.16
C THR A 15 -11.48 18.57 12.66
N PRO A 16 -10.26 19.11 12.44
CA PRO A 16 -9.09 18.31 12.08
C PRO A 16 -8.75 17.25 13.12
N ARG A 17 -8.32 16.06 12.66
CA ARG A 17 -8.01 14.92 13.54
C ARG A 17 -6.66 14.33 13.20
N GLU A 18 -5.91 13.94 14.21
CA GLU A 18 -4.67 13.21 14.03
C GLU A 18 -4.95 11.79 13.51
N MET A 19 -4.13 11.33 12.57
CA MET A 19 -4.21 10.03 11.94
C MET A 19 -2.84 9.34 11.99
N ASP A 20 -2.81 8.04 11.80
CA ASP A 20 -1.55 7.30 11.63
C ASP A 20 -0.95 7.52 10.24
N PHE A 21 -1.81 7.63 9.23
CA PHE A 21 -1.45 7.90 7.83
C PHE A 21 -2.63 8.54 7.09
N VAL A 22 -2.34 9.14 5.95
CA VAL A 22 -3.32 9.62 4.96
C VAL A 22 -2.99 9.04 3.59
N THR A 23 -3.96 9.03 2.68
CA THR A 23 -3.77 8.55 1.31
C THR A 23 -2.96 9.52 0.48
N GLY A 24 -2.10 9.02 -0.40
CA GLY A 24 -1.23 9.84 -1.25
C GLY A 24 -1.97 10.65 -2.32
N CYS A 25 -3.26 10.40 -2.55
CA CYS A 25 -4.03 11.12 -3.56
C CYS A 25 -4.23 12.62 -3.22
N ALA A 26 -4.28 12.98 -1.94
CA ALA A 26 -4.38 14.37 -1.47
C ALA A 26 -3.53 14.55 -0.22
N LEU A 27 -2.31 15.04 -0.41
CA LEU A 27 -1.35 15.26 0.67
C LEU A 27 -0.72 16.63 0.49
N LEU A 28 -0.86 17.47 1.53
CA LEU A 28 -0.20 18.77 1.62
C LEU A 28 0.84 18.71 2.74
N VAL A 29 2.08 19.08 2.41
CA VAL A 29 3.21 19.03 3.35
C VAL A 29 3.98 20.34 3.26
N LYS A 30 4.39 20.86 4.42
CA LYS A 30 5.25 22.04 4.47
C LYS A 30 6.65 21.70 3.95
N ARG A 31 7.29 22.65 3.28
CA ARG A 31 8.64 22.45 2.69
C ARG A 31 9.69 22.04 3.73
N ASP A 32 9.64 22.64 4.91
CA ASP A 32 10.55 22.32 6.04
C ASP A 32 10.40 20.87 6.52
N VAL A 33 9.18 20.32 6.52
CA VAL A 33 8.92 18.91 6.80
C VAL A 33 9.56 18.03 5.74
N LEU A 34 9.42 18.34 4.45
CA LEU A 34 10.09 17.58 3.38
C LEU A 34 11.61 17.62 3.51
N GLN A 35 12.18 18.77 3.88
CA GLN A 35 13.63 18.91 4.09
C GLN A 35 14.12 18.08 5.27
N ARG A 36 13.34 17.96 6.34
CA ARG A 36 13.71 17.20 7.54
C ARG A 36 13.44 15.70 7.42
N VAL A 37 12.32 15.32 6.81
CA VAL A 37 11.88 13.93 6.70
C VAL A 37 12.51 13.26 5.48
N GLY A 38 12.65 14.00 4.37
CA GLY A 38 13.03 13.49 3.05
C GLY A 38 11.82 13.24 2.15
N LEU A 39 12.06 12.91 0.88
CA LEU A 39 11.02 12.60 -0.11
C LEU A 39 10.43 11.20 0.07
N LEU A 40 9.45 10.85 -0.76
CA LEU A 40 8.95 9.48 -0.91
C LEU A 40 10.08 8.54 -1.35
N ASP A 41 9.99 7.27 -0.96
CA ASP A 41 10.99 6.27 -1.29
C ASP A 41 10.65 5.60 -2.64
N ASP A 42 11.43 5.91 -3.67
CA ASP A 42 11.22 5.45 -5.05
C ASP A 42 11.28 3.91 -5.20
N ARG A 43 11.82 3.19 -4.20
CA ARG A 43 11.78 1.72 -4.15
C ARG A 43 10.35 1.18 -4.15
N PHE A 44 9.38 1.94 -3.66
CA PHE A 44 7.98 1.57 -3.69
C PHE A 44 7.38 1.69 -5.09
N PHE A 45 7.76 2.73 -5.85
CA PHE A 45 7.14 3.17 -7.11
C PHE A 45 5.66 3.56 -6.98
N THR A 46 4.81 2.67 -6.46
CA THR A 46 3.40 2.95 -6.13
C THR A 46 2.91 2.00 -5.05
N TYR A 47 1.95 2.44 -4.25
CA TYR A 47 1.47 1.82 -3.02
C TYR A 47 2.51 1.66 -1.89
N TYR A 48 2.12 2.07 -0.68
CA TYR A 48 2.90 2.08 0.56
C TYR A 48 3.96 3.19 0.66
N GLU A 49 4.31 3.90 -0.41
CA GLU A 49 5.23 5.04 -0.37
C GLU A 49 4.76 6.13 0.60
N GLU A 50 3.47 6.44 0.57
CA GLU A 50 2.85 7.46 1.42
C GLU A 50 2.73 6.95 2.86
N THR A 51 2.45 5.66 3.02
CA THR A 51 2.30 5.03 4.33
C THR A 51 3.64 4.99 5.05
N GLU A 52 4.71 4.58 4.35
CA GLU A 52 6.08 4.65 4.84
C GLU A 52 6.44 6.08 5.22
N TRP A 53 6.17 7.04 4.34
CA TRP A 53 6.51 8.44 4.57
C TRP A 53 5.80 9.00 5.80
N CYS A 54 4.52 8.67 6.01
CA CYS A 54 3.77 9.05 7.21
C CYS A 54 4.42 8.49 8.49
N VAL A 55 4.85 7.22 8.47
CA VAL A 55 5.56 6.61 9.61
C VAL A 55 6.87 7.34 9.89
N ARG A 56 7.64 7.69 8.85
CA ARG A 56 8.89 8.44 8.99
C ARG A 56 8.66 9.86 9.52
N ALA A 57 7.64 10.55 9.00
CA ALA A 57 7.25 11.88 9.48
C ALA A 57 6.83 11.86 10.97
N ARG A 58 6.04 10.87 11.39
CA ARG A 58 5.68 10.66 12.80
C ARG A 58 6.90 10.41 13.69
N ARG A 59 7.84 9.57 13.23
CA ARG A 59 9.11 9.31 13.93
C ARG A 59 9.99 10.56 14.06
N ALA A 60 9.86 11.51 13.13
CA ALA A 60 10.52 12.81 13.19
C ALA A 60 9.79 13.85 14.07
N GLY A 61 8.69 13.47 14.72
CA GLY A 61 7.91 14.32 15.62
C GLY A 61 6.80 15.14 14.95
N PHE A 62 6.48 14.85 13.68
CA PHE A 62 5.41 15.54 12.97
C PHE A 62 4.07 14.82 13.11
N LYS A 63 2.99 15.60 13.13
CA LYS A 63 1.62 15.09 13.15
C LYS A 63 1.13 14.85 11.72
N ILE A 64 0.40 13.76 11.53
CA ILE A 64 -0.37 13.50 10.31
C ILE A 64 -1.82 13.85 10.64
N VAL A 65 -2.42 14.72 9.85
CA VAL A 65 -3.74 15.29 10.16
C VAL A 65 -4.67 15.12 8.97
N HIS A 66 -5.86 14.59 9.23
CA HIS A 66 -7.00 14.63 8.32
C HIS A 66 -7.79 15.92 8.57
N VAL A 67 -8.08 16.67 7.51
CA VAL A 67 -8.84 17.93 7.55
C VAL A 67 -10.18 17.71 6.82
N PRO A 68 -11.30 17.46 7.54
CA PRO A 68 -12.58 17.08 6.91
C PRO A 68 -13.15 18.13 5.95
N THR A 69 -12.79 19.40 6.14
CA THR A 69 -13.23 20.52 5.30
C THR A 69 -12.48 20.62 3.98
N ALA A 70 -11.30 19.99 3.84
CA ALA A 70 -10.52 19.96 2.61
C ALA A 70 -10.94 18.74 1.76
N LYS A 71 -11.76 18.97 0.73
CA LYS A 71 -12.35 17.90 -0.09
C LYS A 71 -11.73 17.84 -1.50
N MET A 72 -11.47 16.62 -1.97
CA MET A 72 -10.99 16.34 -3.32
C MET A 72 -11.62 15.02 -3.81
N TRP A 73 -12.05 14.98 -5.08
CA TRP A 73 -12.57 13.77 -5.70
C TRP A 73 -11.48 13.04 -6.47
N HIS A 74 -11.26 11.77 -6.14
CA HIS A 74 -10.32 10.89 -6.83
C HIS A 74 -11.10 9.74 -7.49
N LYS A 75 -11.02 9.63 -8.82
CA LYS A 75 -11.70 8.58 -9.56
C LYS A 75 -10.93 7.26 -9.44
N ILE A 76 -11.54 6.26 -8.82
CA ILE A 76 -11.00 4.91 -8.69
C ILE A 76 -11.90 3.96 -9.48
N PRO A 77 -11.37 3.14 -10.41
CA PRO A 77 -12.19 2.12 -11.06
C PRO A 77 -12.66 1.07 -10.03
N LEU A 78 -13.93 0.67 -10.13
CA LEU A 78 -14.61 -0.19 -9.16
C LEU A 78 -13.88 -1.52 -8.90
N ASP A 79 -13.16 -2.04 -9.89
CA ASP A 79 -12.46 -3.30 -9.87
C ASP A 79 -10.92 -3.17 -9.85
N ALA A 80 -10.39 -1.94 -9.93
CA ALA A 80 -8.96 -1.69 -10.15
C ALA A 80 -8.04 -2.40 -9.16
N ARG A 81 -8.47 -2.54 -7.90
CA ARG A 81 -7.67 -3.20 -6.85
C ARG A 81 -7.88 -4.71 -6.78
N GLU A 82 -9.04 -5.18 -7.21
CA GLU A 82 -9.46 -6.57 -7.01
C GLU A 82 -8.99 -7.50 -8.13
N SER A 83 -8.96 -7.00 -9.37
CA SER A 83 -8.64 -7.79 -10.56
C SER A 83 -7.22 -7.53 -11.08
N SER A 84 -6.59 -6.40 -10.75
CA SER A 84 -5.33 -5.98 -11.39
C SER A 84 -4.11 -6.74 -10.86
N PRO A 85 -3.41 -7.53 -11.71
CA PRO A 85 -2.17 -8.19 -11.34
C PRO A 85 -1.10 -7.22 -10.85
N LEU A 86 -1.01 -6.02 -11.43
CA LEU A 86 -0.03 -5.01 -11.01
C LEU A 86 -0.29 -4.51 -9.61
N VAL A 87 -1.56 -4.26 -9.26
CA VAL A 87 -1.92 -3.82 -7.90
C VAL A 87 -1.59 -4.91 -6.89
N HIS A 88 -1.95 -6.17 -7.17
CA HIS A 88 -1.59 -7.30 -6.30
C HIS A 88 -0.08 -7.44 -6.15
N TYR A 89 0.68 -7.34 -7.24
CA TYR A 89 2.15 -7.40 -7.20
C TYR A 89 2.74 -6.33 -6.28
N TYR A 90 2.41 -5.05 -6.51
CA TYR A 90 2.99 -3.96 -5.74
C TYR A 90 2.49 -3.95 -4.29
N MET A 91 1.21 -4.20 -4.04
CA MET A 91 0.67 -4.34 -2.67
C MET A 91 1.40 -5.44 -1.88
N THR A 92 1.65 -6.59 -2.50
CA THR A 92 2.37 -7.71 -1.84
C THR A 92 3.85 -7.36 -1.63
N ARG A 93 4.57 -6.98 -2.69
CA ARG A 93 6.00 -6.70 -2.63
C ARG A 93 6.30 -5.55 -1.66
N ASN A 94 5.53 -4.47 -1.76
CA ASN A 94 5.80 -3.25 -1.01
C ASN A 94 5.40 -3.34 0.44
N ARG A 95 4.43 -4.19 0.82
CA ARG A 95 4.18 -4.48 2.23
C ARG A 95 5.41 -5.10 2.89
N LEU A 96 6.12 -6.00 2.20
CA LEU A 96 7.36 -6.58 2.72
C LEU A 96 8.50 -5.55 2.79
N LEU A 97 8.59 -4.66 1.80
CA LEU A 97 9.52 -3.53 1.85
C LEU A 97 9.21 -2.61 3.05
N PHE A 98 7.94 -2.26 3.25
CA PHE A 98 7.46 -1.45 4.37
C PHE A 98 7.83 -2.08 5.72
N LEU A 99 7.60 -3.37 5.91
CA LEU A 99 8.02 -4.07 7.14
C LEU A 99 9.53 -4.01 7.35
N ARG A 100 10.32 -4.10 6.27
CA ARG A 100 11.79 -4.01 6.32
C ARG A 100 12.26 -2.61 6.71
N VAL A 101 11.80 -1.57 6.01
CA VAL A 101 12.27 -0.19 6.22
C VAL A 101 11.72 0.43 7.51
N SER A 102 10.52 0.02 7.92
CA SER A 102 9.97 0.40 9.22
C SER A 102 10.63 -0.32 10.40
N ARG A 103 11.52 -1.30 10.15
CA ARG A 103 12.16 -2.14 11.18
C ARG A 103 11.11 -2.84 12.07
N ALA A 104 10.07 -3.37 11.43
CA ALA A 104 9.01 -4.08 12.13
C ALA A 104 9.57 -5.32 12.86
N GLY A 105 9.07 -5.58 14.07
CA GLY A 105 9.42 -6.79 14.83
C GLY A 105 8.92 -8.08 14.19
N LEU A 106 9.28 -9.22 14.78
CA LEU A 106 8.96 -10.55 14.24
C LEU A 106 7.45 -10.83 14.15
N ARG A 107 6.64 -10.24 15.04
CA ARG A 107 5.17 -10.44 15.07
C ARG A 107 4.49 -9.94 13.78
N PRO A 108 4.65 -8.68 13.32
CA PRO A 108 4.14 -8.22 12.03
C PRO A 108 4.61 -9.06 10.82
N TRP A 109 5.86 -9.51 10.83
CA TRP A 109 6.39 -10.40 9.81
C TRP A 109 5.67 -11.74 9.77
N PHE A 110 5.54 -12.40 10.92
CA PHE A 110 4.82 -13.67 11.04
C PHE A 110 3.35 -13.53 10.62
N HIS A 111 2.67 -12.49 11.11
CA HIS A 111 1.29 -12.21 10.72
C HIS A 111 1.14 -12.03 9.20
N THR A 112 2.04 -11.28 8.57
CA THR A 112 1.97 -11.03 7.12
C THR A 112 2.30 -12.28 6.31
N LEU A 113 3.39 -12.98 6.62
CA LEU A 113 3.84 -14.14 5.85
C LEU A 113 2.95 -15.38 6.05
N VAL A 114 2.61 -15.67 7.30
CA VAL A 114 1.88 -16.89 7.67
C VAL A 114 0.37 -16.60 7.78
N GLY A 115 0.00 -15.59 8.56
CA GLY A 115 -1.40 -15.28 8.83
C GLY A 115 -2.17 -14.83 7.60
N GLU A 116 -1.53 -14.05 6.72
CA GLU A 116 -2.18 -13.53 5.53
C GLU A 116 -1.70 -14.21 4.26
N TYR A 117 -0.40 -14.20 3.95
CA TYR A 117 0.07 -14.62 2.63
C TYR A 117 -0.09 -16.12 2.39
N LEU A 118 0.38 -16.94 3.33
CA LEU A 118 0.19 -18.39 3.26
C LEU A 118 -1.30 -18.74 3.25
N HIS A 119 -2.09 -18.17 4.17
CA HIS A 119 -3.53 -18.39 4.24
C HIS A 119 -4.26 -18.01 2.93
N THR A 120 -3.92 -16.86 2.33
CA THR A 120 -4.49 -16.40 1.05
C THR A 120 -4.11 -17.34 -0.09
N LEU A 121 -2.84 -17.75 -0.19
CA LEU A 121 -2.39 -18.68 -1.22
C LEU A 121 -3.06 -20.06 -1.10
N LEU A 122 -3.21 -20.58 0.12
CA LEU A 122 -3.94 -21.82 0.39
C LEU A 122 -5.41 -21.66 0.02
N SER A 123 -6.06 -20.58 0.45
CA SER A 123 -7.46 -20.30 0.14
C SER A 123 -7.71 -20.23 -1.37
N TRP A 124 -6.88 -19.48 -2.11
CA TRP A 124 -6.99 -19.34 -3.57
C TRP A 124 -6.68 -20.63 -4.33
N THR A 125 -5.94 -21.55 -3.71
CA THR A 125 -5.61 -22.84 -4.31
C THR A 125 -6.69 -23.88 -4.05
N LEU A 126 -7.08 -24.04 -2.79
CA LEU A 126 -7.86 -25.18 -2.31
C LEU A 126 -9.37 -24.96 -2.40
N LEU A 127 -9.86 -23.72 -2.19
CA LEU A 127 -11.31 -23.48 -2.08
C LEU A 127 -11.91 -23.12 -3.46
N PRO A 128 -12.95 -23.85 -3.92
CA PRO A 128 -13.56 -23.62 -5.24
C PRO A 128 -14.08 -22.18 -5.46
N LYS A 129 -14.59 -21.53 -4.41
CA LYS A 129 -15.10 -20.15 -4.48
C LYS A 129 -14.07 -19.12 -4.94
N TRP A 130 -12.77 -19.42 -4.83
CA TRP A 130 -11.68 -18.52 -5.21
C TRP A 130 -11.05 -18.87 -6.57
N ARG A 131 -11.70 -19.70 -7.41
CA ARG A 131 -11.17 -20.15 -8.70
C ARG A 131 -10.71 -19.00 -9.61
N LEU A 132 -11.44 -17.87 -9.61
CA LEU A 132 -11.12 -16.69 -10.42
C LEU A 132 -9.83 -15.97 -9.97
N LYS A 133 -9.41 -16.12 -8.71
CA LYS A 133 -8.18 -15.49 -8.19
C LYS A 133 -6.93 -16.38 -8.40
N ARG A 134 -7.08 -17.61 -8.89
CA ARG A 134 -5.96 -18.54 -9.13
C ARG A 134 -4.81 -17.97 -10.00
N PRO A 135 -5.06 -17.17 -11.06
CA PRO A 135 -3.99 -16.54 -11.84
C PRO A 135 -3.12 -15.58 -11.01
N LEU A 136 -3.68 -14.95 -9.98
CA LEU A 136 -2.97 -14.00 -9.11
C LEU A 136 -1.99 -14.67 -8.14
N ARG A 137 -2.04 -16.00 -7.97
CA ARG A 137 -1.09 -16.75 -7.12
C ARG A 137 0.35 -16.58 -7.60
N GLY A 138 0.58 -16.74 -8.90
CA GLY A 138 1.92 -16.58 -9.50
C GLY A 138 2.45 -15.16 -9.34
N VAL A 139 1.55 -14.16 -9.43
CA VAL A 139 1.87 -12.75 -9.20
C VAL A 139 2.32 -12.51 -7.76
N MET A 140 1.58 -13.05 -6.80
CA MET A 140 1.89 -12.94 -5.37
C MET A 140 3.21 -13.64 -5.02
N VAL A 141 3.42 -14.86 -5.53
CA VAL A 141 4.68 -15.60 -5.33
C VAL A 141 5.86 -14.83 -5.93
N ARG A 142 5.72 -14.30 -7.16
CA ARG A 142 6.73 -13.45 -7.79
C ARG A 142 7.03 -12.22 -6.93
N ALA A 143 6.01 -11.52 -6.44
CA ALA A 143 6.18 -10.35 -5.58
C ALA A 143 6.97 -10.68 -4.29
N ILE A 144 6.73 -11.83 -3.67
CA ILE A 144 7.46 -12.30 -2.49
C ILE A 144 8.92 -12.61 -2.84
N VAL A 145 9.17 -13.31 -3.96
CA VAL A 145 10.52 -13.66 -4.42
C VAL A 145 11.33 -12.40 -4.76
N ASP A 146 10.74 -11.47 -5.51
CA ASP A 146 11.37 -10.21 -5.90
C ASP A 146 11.70 -9.37 -4.66
N ALA A 147 10.81 -9.32 -3.66
CA ALA A 147 11.09 -8.67 -2.37
C ALA A 147 12.23 -9.36 -1.59
N GLY A 148 12.31 -10.70 -1.63
CA GLY A 148 13.41 -11.47 -1.06
C GLY A 148 14.75 -11.17 -1.74
N ARG A 149 14.75 -11.00 -3.06
CA ARG A 149 15.91 -10.64 -3.89
C ARG A 149 16.28 -9.16 -3.84
N GLY A 150 15.49 -8.31 -3.18
CA GLY A 150 15.74 -6.88 -3.13
C GLY A 150 15.46 -6.14 -4.44
N GLN A 151 14.58 -6.68 -5.29
CA GLN A 151 14.17 -6.05 -6.54
C GLN A 151 13.06 -5.03 -6.28
N TRP A 152 13.43 -3.76 -6.24
CA TRP A 152 12.54 -2.65 -5.93
C TRP A 152 12.30 -1.73 -7.13
N GLY A 153 11.39 -0.77 -6.96
CA GLY A 153 11.05 0.22 -7.98
C GLY A 153 10.03 -0.28 -8.98
N LYS A 154 9.94 0.39 -10.13
CA LYS A 154 9.00 0.05 -11.19
C LYS A 154 9.37 -1.28 -11.85
N LEU A 155 8.39 -2.16 -12.04
CA LEU A 155 8.55 -3.34 -12.89
C LEU A 155 8.98 -2.91 -14.30
N PRO A 156 9.97 -3.59 -14.91
CA PRO A 156 10.29 -3.35 -16.30
C PRO A 156 9.05 -3.62 -17.17
N ALA A 157 8.89 -2.84 -18.24
CA ALA A 157 7.82 -3.06 -19.19
C ALA A 157 7.89 -4.51 -19.71
N PRO A 158 6.74 -5.17 -19.96
CA PRO A 158 6.75 -6.45 -20.64
C PRO A 158 7.57 -6.29 -21.92
N GLN A 159 8.59 -7.13 -22.13
CA GLN A 159 9.22 -7.20 -23.43
C GLN A 159 8.13 -7.65 -24.40
N GLU A 160 7.71 -6.77 -25.31
CA GLU A 160 6.90 -7.19 -26.46
C GLU A 160 7.67 -8.33 -27.11
N SER A 161 7.07 -9.51 -27.13
CA SER A 161 7.60 -10.63 -27.89
C SER A 161 7.72 -10.13 -29.32
N ARG A 162 8.95 -9.90 -29.79
CA ARG A 162 9.24 -9.73 -31.20
C ARG A 162 8.81 -11.03 -31.89
N SER A 163 7.58 -11.06 -32.37
CA SER A 163 7.09 -12.01 -33.37
C SER A 163 7.37 -11.45 -34.74
#